data_AF-A0A9Q3V9X0-F1
#
_entry.id   AF-A0A9Q3V9X0-F1
#
_cell.length_a   1.000
_cell.length_b   1.000
_cell.length_c   1.000
_cell.angle_alpha   90.00
_cell.angle_beta   90.00
_cell.angle_gamma   90.00
#
_symmetry.space_group_name_H-M   'P 1'
#
loop_
_entity.id
_entity.type
_entity.pdbx_description
1 polymer ?
#
loop_
_entity_poly.entity_id
_entity_poly.type
_entity_poly.pdbx_seq_one_letter_code
_entity_poly.pdbx_strand_id
1 'polypeptide(L)'
;MTLPIGTKIPLYAEGNATENDVLEGKTFSTDKGNNLKGSIPNMGVKVLEPKSFNQELGNGYYDKVKIKGINDLDETKCKNIIDTLKNKFPNIAGKKFASGKITKQHGKVKITDFNFTPSIIAILQNGDKSYQCCLAFKTKHGYFITRSEWFEGCFTHSDNEFIMSDNTVGYGYFILSDIDSKNEYEWYVWE
;
A
#
# COMPACT_ATOMS: atom_id res chain seq x y z
N MET A 1 32.69 -37.93 -56.88
CA MET A 1 33.92 -37.40 -56.25
C MET A 1 33.77 -37.63 -54.76
N THR A 2 34.40 -38.68 -54.23
CA THR A 2 34.28 -39.09 -52.83
C THR A 2 35.38 -38.39 -52.04
N LEU A 3 35.03 -37.57 -51.05
CA LEU A 3 36.04 -36.95 -50.18
C LEU A 3 36.72 -38.03 -49.34
N PRO A 4 38.06 -37.95 -49.14
CA PRO A 4 38.77 -38.94 -48.35
C PRO A 4 38.25 -38.96 -46.91
N ILE A 5 38.06 -40.17 -46.38
CA ILE A 5 37.78 -40.42 -44.96
C ILE A 5 38.88 -39.73 -44.14
N GLY A 6 38.49 -38.80 -43.26
CA GLY A 6 39.41 -37.98 -42.46
C GLY A 6 39.57 -36.53 -42.94
N THR A 7 38.94 -36.12 -44.06
CA THR A 7 38.87 -34.70 -44.44
C THR A 7 38.05 -33.94 -43.41
N LYS A 8 38.71 -33.12 -42.59
CA LYS A 8 38.04 -32.18 -41.69
C LYS A 8 37.29 -31.16 -42.57
N ILE A 9 35.97 -31.29 -42.65
CA ILE A 9 35.14 -30.27 -43.28
C ILE A 9 35.21 -29.03 -42.35
N PRO A 10 35.67 -27.86 -42.83
CA PRO A 10 35.64 -26.65 -42.02
C PRO A 10 34.17 -26.32 -41.75
N LEU A 11 33.74 -26.53 -40.51
CA LEU A 11 32.51 -25.96 -39.99
C LEU A 11 32.79 -24.47 -39.79
N TYR A 12 32.21 -23.64 -40.66
CA TYR A 12 32.22 -22.21 -40.47
C TYR A 12 31.30 -21.87 -39.30
N ALA A 13 31.79 -21.10 -38.34
CA ALA A 13 30.97 -20.58 -37.26
C ALA A 13 30.06 -19.48 -37.84
N GLU A 14 28.77 -19.76 -37.94
CA GLU A 14 27.77 -18.80 -38.38
C GLU A 14 27.13 -18.16 -37.14
N GLY A 15 27.42 -16.88 -36.89
CA GLY A 15 26.91 -16.14 -35.74
C GLY A 15 27.31 -14.67 -35.82
N ASN A 16 26.43 -13.79 -35.34
CA ASN A 16 26.62 -12.33 -35.41
C ASN A 16 26.96 -11.70 -34.05
N ALA A 17 27.24 -12.51 -33.04
CA ALA A 17 27.67 -12.03 -31.73
C ALA A 17 28.94 -11.18 -31.87
N THR A 18 28.99 -10.09 -31.12
CA THR A 18 30.16 -9.24 -30.94
C THR A 18 30.73 -9.42 -29.55
N GLU A 19 31.91 -8.87 -29.28
CA GLU A 19 32.52 -8.89 -27.94
C GLU A 19 31.55 -8.30 -26.89
N ASN A 20 30.80 -7.26 -27.26
CA ASN A 20 29.81 -6.59 -26.42
C ASN A 20 28.52 -7.38 -26.18
N ASP A 21 28.36 -8.55 -26.80
CA ASP A 21 27.22 -9.45 -26.62
C ASP A 21 27.54 -10.63 -25.71
N VAL A 22 28.81 -10.78 -25.31
CA VAL A 22 29.31 -11.96 -24.59
C VAL A 22 29.91 -11.56 -23.25
N LEU A 23 29.64 -12.36 -22.22
CA LEU A 23 30.19 -12.14 -20.87
C LEU A 23 31.72 -12.16 -20.86
N GLU A 24 32.31 -11.25 -20.09
CA GLU A 24 33.74 -11.20 -19.83
C GLU A 24 34.25 -12.57 -19.33
N GLY A 25 35.38 -13.01 -19.87
CA GLY A 25 35.97 -14.31 -19.58
C GLY A 25 35.29 -15.49 -20.27
N LYS A 26 34.21 -15.28 -21.04
CA LYS A 26 33.66 -16.28 -21.97
C LYS A 26 34.23 -16.08 -23.37
N THR A 27 34.32 -17.18 -24.11
CA THR A 27 34.75 -17.16 -25.50
C THR A 27 33.61 -17.54 -26.44
N PHE A 28 33.66 -17.01 -27.66
CA PHE A 28 32.74 -17.32 -28.74
C PHE A 28 33.50 -17.43 -30.07
N SER A 29 32.83 -17.95 -31.11
CA SER A 29 33.40 -18.05 -32.47
C SER A 29 32.39 -17.54 -33.48
N THR A 30 32.86 -16.82 -34.50
CA THR A 30 32.08 -16.29 -35.62
C THR A 30 32.86 -16.44 -36.93
N ASP A 31 32.30 -15.98 -38.03
CA ASP A 31 32.98 -15.84 -39.32
C ASP A 31 34.23 -14.94 -39.24
N LYS A 32 34.32 -14.07 -38.23
CA LYS A 32 35.48 -13.20 -37.97
C LYS A 32 36.62 -13.89 -37.23
N GLY A 33 36.37 -15.00 -36.54
CA GLY A 33 37.42 -15.70 -35.81
C GLY A 33 36.92 -16.66 -34.72
N ASN A 34 37.85 -17.46 -34.21
CA ASN A 34 37.61 -18.41 -33.13
C ASN A 34 38.19 -17.90 -31.81
N ASN A 35 37.59 -18.32 -30.69
CA ASN A 35 38.01 -17.96 -29.33
C ASN A 35 38.04 -16.44 -29.07
N LEU A 36 37.16 -15.69 -29.73
CA LEU A 36 36.93 -14.28 -29.43
C LEU A 36 36.44 -14.14 -27.99
N LYS A 37 36.86 -13.10 -27.28
CA LYS A 37 36.51 -12.90 -25.86
C LYS A 37 35.35 -11.92 -25.71
N GLY A 38 34.42 -12.24 -24.82
CA GLY A 38 33.38 -11.30 -24.42
C GLY A 38 33.91 -10.13 -23.60
N SER A 39 33.18 -9.01 -23.63
CA SER A 39 33.49 -7.77 -22.92
C SER A 39 32.39 -7.32 -21.95
N ILE A 40 31.25 -8.01 -21.86
CA ILE A 40 30.18 -7.64 -20.90
C ILE A 40 30.64 -7.95 -19.47
N PRO A 41 30.82 -6.96 -18.59
CA PRO A 41 31.22 -7.22 -17.21
C PRO A 41 30.10 -7.92 -16.44
N ASN A 42 30.46 -8.84 -15.55
CA ASN A 42 29.52 -9.39 -14.56
C ASN A 42 29.48 -8.50 -13.32
N MET A 43 28.34 -7.83 -13.12
CA MET A 43 28.06 -6.93 -12.01
C MET A 43 27.52 -7.64 -10.76
N GLY A 44 27.30 -8.97 -10.84
CA GLY A 44 26.86 -9.82 -9.74
C GLY A 44 25.46 -9.50 -9.24
N VAL A 45 25.26 -9.57 -7.92
CA VAL A 45 23.99 -9.25 -7.27
C VAL A 45 23.95 -7.78 -6.87
N LYS A 46 22.93 -7.06 -7.35
CA LYS A 46 22.66 -5.67 -6.94
C LYS A 46 21.48 -5.62 -5.97
N VAL A 47 21.65 -4.90 -4.87
CA VAL A 47 20.56 -4.56 -3.95
C VAL A 47 20.33 -3.06 -4.01
N LEU A 48 19.11 -2.67 -4.37
CA LEU A 48 18.68 -1.28 -4.49
C LEU A 48 17.79 -0.90 -3.30
N GLU A 49 18.00 0.28 -2.76
CA GLU A 49 17.08 0.90 -1.83
C GLU A 49 16.07 1.75 -2.62
N PRO A 50 14.76 1.68 -2.35
CA PRO A 50 13.79 2.57 -2.99
C PRO A 50 14.17 4.04 -2.80
N LYS A 51 14.06 4.82 -3.88
CA LYS A 51 14.27 6.27 -3.87
C LYS A 51 13.12 6.95 -4.59
N SER A 52 12.95 8.24 -4.34
CA SER A 52 11.95 9.09 -4.99
C SER A 52 12.30 9.49 -6.42
N PHE A 53 13.43 9.03 -6.94
CA PHE A 53 13.96 9.36 -8.26
C PHE A 53 14.52 8.12 -8.97
N ASN A 54 14.72 8.23 -10.28
CA ASN A 54 15.23 7.14 -11.11
C ASN A 54 16.63 6.72 -10.65
N GLN A 55 16.84 5.41 -10.53
CA GLN A 55 18.14 4.84 -10.22
C GLN A 55 18.66 4.14 -11.47
N GLU A 56 19.73 4.66 -12.04
CA GLU A 56 20.41 4.04 -13.16
C GLU A 56 21.30 2.91 -12.67
N LEU A 57 21.26 1.79 -13.39
CA LEU A 57 22.20 0.70 -13.24
C LEU A 57 23.30 0.87 -14.29
N GLY A 58 24.54 0.59 -13.93
CA GLY A 58 25.63 0.56 -14.90
C GLY A 58 25.41 -0.53 -15.94
N ASN A 59 26.00 -0.37 -17.12
CA ASN A 59 25.96 -1.37 -18.19
C ASN A 59 26.70 -2.65 -17.79
N GLY A 60 26.09 -3.80 -17.99
CA GLY A 60 26.66 -5.09 -17.66
C GLY A 60 25.60 -6.16 -17.41
N TYR A 61 26.07 -7.36 -17.09
CA TYR A 61 25.21 -8.47 -16.69
C TYR A 61 25.01 -8.48 -15.17
N TYR A 62 23.77 -8.65 -14.73
CA TYR A 62 23.44 -8.78 -13.30
C TYR A 62 22.84 -10.16 -13.04
N ASP A 63 23.43 -10.90 -12.12
CA ASP A 63 22.92 -12.22 -11.71
C ASP A 63 21.51 -12.08 -11.11
N LYS A 64 21.33 -11.06 -10.25
CA LYS A 64 20.07 -10.73 -9.57
C LYS A 64 20.01 -9.25 -9.24
N VAL A 65 18.81 -8.67 -9.35
CA VAL A 65 18.50 -7.34 -8.80
C VAL A 65 17.42 -7.51 -7.74
N LYS A 66 17.71 -7.03 -6.52
CA LYS A 66 16.76 -7.00 -5.40
C LYS A 66 16.46 -5.56 -5.04
N ILE A 67 15.20 -5.28 -4.71
CA ILE A 67 14.79 -4.00 -4.15
C ILE A 67 14.44 -4.26 -2.69
N LYS A 68 15.02 -3.48 -1.77
CA LYS A 68 14.70 -3.57 -0.34
C LYS A 68 13.21 -3.28 -0.12
N GLY A 69 12.58 -4.10 0.73
CA GLY A 69 11.23 -3.80 1.21
C GLY A 69 11.24 -2.61 2.15
N ILE A 70 10.08 -2.01 2.39
CA ILE A 70 9.96 -0.89 3.33
C ILE A 70 10.44 -1.27 4.75
N ASN A 71 10.27 -2.54 5.15
CA ASN A 71 10.72 -3.06 6.44
C ASN A 71 12.25 -3.19 6.56
N ASP A 72 12.97 -3.16 5.43
CA ASP A 72 14.43 -3.26 5.39
C ASP A 72 15.11 -1.88 5.31
N LEU A 73 14.33 -0.80 5.38
CA LEU A 73 14.79 0.58 5.39
C LEU A 73 14.92 1.09 6.82
N ASP A 74 15.92 1.94 7.06
CA ASP A 74 16.01 2.68 8.31
C ASP A 74 14.90 3.75 8.42
N GLU A 75 14.65 4.20 9.65
CA GLU A 75 13.59 5.16 9.96
C GLU A 75 13.73 6.47 9.17
N THR A 76 14.97 6.94 8.95
CA THR A 76 15.24 8.18 8.23
C THR A 76 14.81 8.07 6.77
N LYS A 77 15.12 6.95 6.10
CA LYS A 77 14.70 6.70 4.72
C LYS A 77 13.20 6.55 4.59
N CYS A 78 12.56 5.83 5.51
CA CYS A 78 11.10 5.73 5.56
C CYS A 78 10.45 7.11 5.68
N LYS A 79 10.96 7.97 6.57
CA LYS A 79 10.48 9.34 6.73
C LYS A 79 10.59 10.16 5.44
N ASN A 80 11.73 10.09 4.74
CA ASN A 80 11.92 10.80 3.47
C ASN A 80 10.95 10.35 2.37
N ILE A 81 10.65 9.04 2.29
CA ILE A 81 9.65 8.50 1.36
C ILE A 81 8.27 9.03 1.72
N ILE A 82 7.89 8.96 3.00
CA ILE A 82 6.61 9.48 3.49
C ILE A 82 6.47 10.96 3.17
N ASP A 83 7.48 11.78 3.45
CA ASP A 83 7.41 13.23 3.21
C ASP A 83 7.33 13.55 1.71
N THR A 84 8.04 12.79 0.86
CA THR A 84 7.88 12.89 -0.60
C THR A 84 6.45 12.56 -1.03
N LEU A 85 5.89 11.47 -0.51
CA LEU A 85 4.51 11.06 -0.82
C LEU A 85 3.50 12.10 -0.32
N LYS A 86 3.73 12.69 0.86
CA LYS A 86 2.87 13.76 1.38
C LYS A 86 2.86 14.97 0.46
N ASN A 87 4.03 15.39 -0.03
CA ASN A 87 4.15 16.51 -0.95
C ASN A 87 3.51 16.21 -2.32
N LYS A 88 3.65 14.98 -2.82
CA LYS A 88 3.06 14.56 -4.11
C LYS A 88 1.56 14.34 -4.03
N PHE A 89 1.08 13.88 -2.87
CA PHE A 89 -0.32 13.58 -2.61
C PHE A 89 -0.79 14.33 -1.36
N PRO A 90 -0.93 15.67 -1.45
CA PRO A 90 -1.29 16.50 -0.30
C PRO A 90 -2.65 16.13 0.30
N ASN A 91 -3.53 15.52 -0.49
CA ASN A 91 -4.86 15.07 -0.04
C ASN A 91 -4.86 13.68 0.62
N ILE A 92 -3.75 12.95 0.57
CA ILE A 92 -3.53 11.69 1.32
C ILE A 92 -2.83 11.99 2.64
N ALA A 93 -1.93 12.99 2.64
CA ALA A 93 -1.28 13.51 3.82
C ALA A 93 -2.27 14.26 4.71
N GLY A 94 -2.60 13.69 5.88
CA GLY A 94 -3.42 14.40 6.87
C GLY A 94 -4.87 13.94 6.94
N LYS A 95 -5.29 12.93 6.16
CA LYS A 95 -6.49 12.17 6.52
C LYS A 95 -6.18 11.39 7.80
N LYS A 96 -6.64 11.93 8.92
CA LYS A 96 -6.51 11.24 10.19
C LYS A 96 -7.59 10.17 10.27
N PHE A 97 -7.18 9.03 10.81
CA PHE A 97 -8.05 7.88 11.01
C PHE A 97 -7.94 7.45 12.45
N ALA A 98 -9.07 7.15 13.07
CA ALA A 98 -9.12 6.46 14.34
C ALA A 98 -10.20 5.38 14.28
N SER A 99 -9.95 4.27 14.98
CA SER A 99 -10.93 3.22 15.17
C SER A 99 -10.85 2.68 16.58
N GLY A 100 -11.91 2.00 16.99
CA GLY A 100 -11.96 1.34 18.27
C GLY A 100 -13.17 0.45 18.40
N LYS A 101 -13.26 -0.19 19.57
CA LYS A 101 -14.38 -1.04 19.94
C LYS A 101 -15.19 -0.39 21.05
N ILE A 102 -16.50 -0.52 20.97
CA ILE A 102 -17.42 -0.17 22.05
C ILE A 102 -18.04 -1.48 22.53
N THR A 103 -17.70 -1.85 23.77
CA THR A 103 -18.34 -2.95 24.48
C THR A 103 -19.40 -2.38 25.41
N LYS A 104 -20.66 -2.76 25.15
CA LYS A 104 -21.78 -2.76 26.10
C LYS A 104 -21.87 -1.55 27.05
N GLN A 105 -22.64 -0.54 26.65
CA GLN A 105 -23.19 0.46 27.59
C GLN A 105 -24.64 0.75 27.24
N HIS A 106 -25.54 0.70 28.22
CA HIS A 106 -26.82 1.40 28.09
C HIS A 106 -26.55 2.91 28.19
N GLY A 107 -27.02 3.67 27.20
CA GLY A 107 -26.93 5.13 27.21
C GLY A 107 -25.98 5.74 26.19
N LYS A 108 -25.44 6.92 26.51
CA LYS A 108 -24.62 7.71 25.59
C LYS A 108 -23.19 7.17 25.57
N VAL A 109 -22.70 6.80 24.39
CA VAL A 109 -21.29 6.44 24.18
C VAL A 109 -20.52 7.70 23.80
N LYS A 110 -19.53 8.04 24.61
CA LYS A 110 -18.59 9.13 24.31
C LYS A 110 -17.32 8.52 23.77
N ILE A 111 -16.98 8.83 22.52
CA ILE A 111 -15.68 8.48 21.95
C ILE A 111 -14.79 9.70 22.14
N THR A 112 -13.76 9.56 22.96
CA THR A 112 -12.75 10.58 23.24
C THR A 112 -11.42 10.18 22.62
N ASP A 113 -10.39 11.03 22.74
CA ASP A 113 -8.99 10.72 22.44
C ASP A 113 -8.54 10.82 20.97
N PHE A 114 -9.32 11.50 20.13
CA PHE A 114 -8.85 11.90 18.79
C PHE A 114 -8.60 13.41 18.73
N ASN A 115 -7.44 13.81 18.19
CA ASN A 115 -7.00 15.21 18.11
C ASN A 115 -7.44 15.91 16.81
N PHE A 116 -8.61 15.53 16.28
CA PHE A 116 -9.12 16.01 15.01
C PHE A 116 -10.65 16.04 14.96
N THR A 117 -11.21 16.72 13.98
CA THR A 117 -12.67 16.77 13.80
C THR A 117 -13.03 15.88 12.62
N PRO A 118 -13.74 14.76 12.82
CA PRO A 118 -14.01 13.83 11.73
C PRO A 118 -14.93 14.44 10.67
N SER A 119 -14.71 14.13 9.41
CA SER A 119 -15.63 14.41 8.30
C SER A 119 -16.58 13.25 8.05
N ILE A 120 -16.18 12.03 8.41
CA ILE A 120 -16.99 10.81 8.27
C ILE A 120 -16.86 10.00 9.56
N ILE A 121 -17.98 9.47 10.02
CA ILE A 121 -18.05 8.52 11.12
C ILE A 121 -18.84 7.29 10.65
N ALA A 122 -18.29 6.10 10.82
CA ALA A 122 -18.98 4.85 10.63
C ALA A 122 -19.04 4.07 11.94
N ILE A 123 -20.21 3.53 12.25
CA ILE A 123 -20.38 2.58 13.35
C ILE A 123 -20.89 1.30 12.72
N LEU A 124 -20.16 0.21 12.93
CA LEU A 124 -20.48 -1.12 12.46
C LEU A 124 -20.86 -1.97 13.66
N GLN A 125 -22.04 -2.57 13.61
CA GLN A 125 -22.42 -3.62 14.54
C GLN A 125 -21.94 -4.96 13.99
N ASN A 126 -21.20 -5.69 14.81
CA ASN A 126 -20.81 -7.06 14.51
C ASN A 126 -21.82 -7.99 15.20
N GLY A 127 -22.84 -8.43 14.45
CA GLY A 127 -23.87 -9.36 14.91
C GLY A 127 -23.83 -10.69 14.14
N ASP A 128 -24.40 -11.74 14.71
CA ASP A 128 -24.27 -13.13 14.23
C ASP A 128 -24.77 -13.39 12.79
N LYS A 129 -25.59 -12.50 12.19
CA LYS A 129 -26.23 -12.74 10.87
C LYS A 129 -26.40 -11.53 9.94
N SER A 130 -26.02 -10.32 10.34
CA SER A 130 -26.05 -9.14 9.45
C SER A 130 -25.11 -8.03 9.95
N TYR A 131 -24.36 -7.43 9.02
CA TYR A 131 -23.62 -6.19 9.30
C TYR A 131 -24.61 -5.03 9.24
N GLN A 132 -24.79 -4.34 10.37
CA GLN A 132 -25.55 -3.10 10.41
C GLN A 132 -24.58 -1.94 10.51
N CYS A 133 -24.79 -0.89 9.70
CA CYS A 133 -23.94 0.29 9.71
C CYS A 133 -24.75 1.58 9.86
N CYS A 134 -24.21 2.53 10.62
CA CYS A 134 -24.61 3.93 10.59
C CYS A 134 -23.46 4.76 10.04
N LEU A 135 -23.76 5.66 9.11
CA LEU A 135 -22.78 6.61 8.58
C LEU A 135 -23.22 8.03 8.95
N ALA A 136 -22.32 8.80 9.54
CA ALA A 136 -22.50 10.22 9.76
C ALA A 136 -21.49 11.02 8.93
N PHE A 137 -21.96 12.04 8.22
CA PHE A 137 -21.16 12.90 7.36
C PHE A 137 -21.19 14.33 7.90
N LYS A 138 -20.03 14.95 8.04
CA LYS A 138 -19.93 16.36 8.40
C LYS A 138 -20.46 17.22 7.26
N THR A 139 -21.29 18.18 7.62
CA THR A 139 -21.85 19.22 6.76
C THR A 139 -21.50 20.60 7.33
N LYS A 140 -21.82 21.67 6.60
CA LYS A 140 -21.68 23.05 7.11
C LYS A 140 -22.52 23.33 8.37
N HIS A 141 -23.55 22.52 8.62
CA HIS A 141 -24.56 22.74 9.67
C HIS A 141 -24.52 21.71 10.80
N GLY A 142 -23.52 20.82 10.83
CA GLY A 142 -23.48 19.68 11.75
C GLY A 142 -23.28 18.37 11.00
N TYR A 143 -23.83 17.25 11.48
CA TYR A 143 -23.68 15.95 10.83
C TYR A 143 -25.00 15.47 10.22
N PHE A 144 -24.91 14.89 9.03
CA PHE A 144 -25.99 14.17 8.38
C PHE A 144 -25.81 12.67 8.60
N ILE A 145 -26.80 12.00 9.17
CA ILE A 145 -26.74 10.56 9.46
C ILE A 145 -27.61 9.81 8.46
N THR A 146 -27.03 8.84 7.77
CA THR A 146 -27.81 7.88 6.98
C THR A 146 -28.16 6.67 7.84
N ARG A 147 -29.41 6.21 7.71
CA ARG A 147 -29.88 4.96 8.30
C ARG A 147 -29.95 3.91 7.20
N SER A 148 -29.53 2.68 7.48
CA SER A 148 -29.93 1.54 6.64
C SER A 148 -31.34 1.11 7.06
N GLU A 149 -32.17 0.73 6.08
CA GLU A 149 -33.62 0.50 6.25
C GLU A 149 -33.99 -0.66 7.19
N TRP A 150 -33.00 -1.39 7.72
CA TRP A 150 -33.19 -2.51 8.65
C TRP A 150 -33.08 -2.11 10.14
N PHE A 151 -33.09 -0.80 10.43
CA PHE A 151 -32.97 -0.21 11.78
C PHE A 151 -34.33 0.04 12.47
N GLU A 152 -35.19 -0.98 12.62
CA GLU A 152 -36.46 -0.81 13.38
C GLU A 152 -36.26 -0.70 14.91
N GLY A 153 -35.03 -0.83 15.43
CA GLY A 153 -34.74 -0.83 16.87
C GLY A 153 -33.93 0.35 17.44
N CYS A 154 -32.88 0.83 16.77
CA CYS A 154 -31.85 1.62 17.50
C CYS A 154 -32.02 3.15 17.47
N PHE A 155 -33.02 3.73 16.79
CA PHE A 155 -33.17 5.20 16.72
C PHE A 155 -34.62 5.68 16.55
N THR A 156 -35.59 4.98 17.14
CA THR A 156 -37.03 5.23 16.95
C THR A 156 -37.65 6.20 17.96
N HIS A 157 -36.90 6.73 18.92
CA HIS A 157 -37.42 7.73 19.85
C HIS A 157 -36.85 9.13 19.60
N SER A 158 -37.70 10.12 19.81
CA SER A 158 -37.51 11.58 19.68
C SER A 158 -36.34 12.17 20.48
N ASP A 159 -35.62 11.35 21.24
CA ASP A 159 -34.67 11.81 22.26
C ASP A 159 -33.20 11.50 21.89
N ASN A 160 -32.98 10.98 20.69
CA ASN A 160 -31.63 10.72 20.17
C ASN A 160 -31.08 11.97 19.47
N GLU A 161 -30.57 12.92 20.26
CA GLU A 161 -29.80 14.04 19.73
C GLU A 161 -28.33 13.67 19.55
N PHE A 162 -27.82 13.84 18.33
CA PHE A 162 -26.38 13.84 18.09
C PHE A 162 -25.81 15.21 18.48
N ILE A 163 -25.64 15.45 19.78
CA ILE A 163 -25.09 16.71 20.28
C ILE A 163 -23.57 16.65 20.14
N MET A 164 -23.02 17.25 19.09
CA MET A 164 -21.61 17.61 19.09
C MET A 164 -21.51 19.04 19.61
N SER A 165 -21.29 19.19 20.92
CA SER A 165 -21.07 20.49 21.53
C SER A 165 -19.69 21.01 21.14
N ASP A 166 -19.74 21.99 20.23
CA ASP A 166 -18.76 23.05 19.99
C ASP A 166 -17.48 22.66 19.23
N ASN A 167 -17.14 23.52 18.26
CA ASN A 167 -16.02 23.44 17.31
C ASN A 167 -14.62 23.54 17.96
N THR A 168 -14.44 23.03 19.17
CA THR A 168 -13.19 23.07 19.92
C THR A 168 -12.82 21.65 20.33
N VAL A 169 -11.98 21.01 19.50
CA VAL A 169 -11.15 19.84 19.84
C VAL A 169 -11.87 18.69 20.58
N GLY A 170 -12.24 17.64 19.82
CA GLY A 170 -12.08 16.27 20.32
C GLY A 170 -13.22 15.60 21.08
N TYR A 171 -14.49 15.98 20.87
CA TYR A 171 -15.62 15.25 21.48
C TYR A 171 -16.78 15.06 20.51
N GLY A 172 -17.18 13.80 20.30
CA GLY A 172 -18.46 13.41 19.70
C GLY A 172 -19.25 12.54 20.67
N TYR A 173 -20.53 12.86 20.86
CA TYR A 173 -21.45 12.03 21.63
C TYR A 173 -22.30 11.19 20.68
N PHE A 174 -22.27 9.88 20.85
CA PHE A 174 -23.15 8.95 20.16
C PHE A 174 -24.21 8.51 21.16
N ILE A 175 -25.46 8.94 20.98
CA ILE A 175 -26.57 8.35 21.72
C ILE A 175 -27.03 7.15 20.91
N LEU A 176 -26.78 5.96 21.44
CA LEU A 176 -27.30 4.72 20.90
C LEU A 176 -28.38 4.27 21.89
N SER A 177 -29.63 4.69 21.66
CA SER A 177 -30.77 4.10 22.36
C SER A 177 -30.99 2.68 21.83
N ASP A 178 -31.23 1.71 22.69
CA ASP A 178 -31.55 0.32 22.33
C ASP A 178 -30.46 -0.45 21.56
N ILE A 179 -29.22 -0.39 22.06
CA ILE A 179 -28.21 -1.40 21.71
C ILE A 179 -28.62 -2.75 22.32
N ASP A 180 -28.83 -3.76 21.46
CA ASP A 180 -28.93 -5.15 21.95
C ASP A 180 -27.65 -5.51 22.71
N SER A 181 -27.84 -5.89 23.97
CA SER A 181 -26.81 -6.21 24.97
C SER A 181 -25.81 -7.31 24.60
N LYS A 182 -25.96 -7.95 23.44
CA LYS A 182 -25.15 -9.07 22.95
C LYS A 182 -24.11 -8.71 21.88
N ASN A 183 -24.13 -7.51 21.31
CA ASN A 183 -23.31 -7.18 20.13
C ASN A 183 -22.07 -6.32 20.46
N GLU A 184 -20.95 -6.58 19.77
CA GLU A 184 -19.78 -5.70 19.73
C GLU A 184 -19.95 -4.66 18.60
N TYR A 185 -19.52 -3.43 18.86
CA TYR A 185 -19.52 -2.38 17.85
C TYR A 185 -18.10 -1.93 17.56
N GLU A 186 -17.81 -1.76 16.27
CA GLU A 186 -16.60 -1.12 15.79
C GLU A 186 -16.95 0.25 15.27
N TRP A 187 -16.12 1.24 15.58
CA TRP A 187 -16.28 2.57 15.04
C TRP A 187 -15.03 2.98 14.26
N TYR A 188 -15.26 3.84 13.28
CA TYR A 188 -14.27 4.35 12.36
C TYR A 188 -14.54 5.83 12.15
N VAL A 189 -13.52 6.67 12.26
CA VAL A 189 -13.64 8.10 11.98
C VAL A 189 -12.53 8.56 11.05
N TRP A 190 -12.87 9.44 10.11
CA TRP A 190 -11.95 9.97 9.10
C TRP A 190 -12.05 11.50 9.04
N GLU A 191 -10.92 12.20 8.94
CA GLU A 191 -10.84 13.64 8.60
C GLU A 191 -10.93 13.90 7.09
#